data_AF-A0AAU7T0F4-F1
#
_entry.id   AF-A0AAU7T0F4-F1
#
_cell.length_a   1.000
_cell.length_b   1.000
_cell.length_c   1.000
_cell.angle_alpha   90.00
_cell.angle_beta   90.00
_cell.angle_gamma   90.00
#
_symmetry.space_group_name_H-M   'P 1'
#
loop_
_entity.id
_entity.type
_entity.pdbx_description
1 polymer ?
#
loop_
_entity_poly.entity_id
_entity_poly.type
_entity_poly.pdbx_seq_one_letter_code
_entity_poly.pdbx_strand_id
1 'polypeptide(L)'
;MNLKYISIGALTIIAALFYFINESNKEDRERIKQAEIAYQQKLEAEKAAELDKQLGGTAIKKETIKQVVDAKLTENPEITPQQALELNKIILEWVDAATVAGSTSRIALSQPVAKMQEIKRNLSAKKYQGCAESTRLLYVDAMTTNVNAYLEFMKGKEYELDAMTLMLDYKKQLELAEREKSSCKPLQA
;
A
#
# COMPACT_ATOMS: atom_id res chain seq x y z
N MET A 1 -25.39 31.67 62.70
CA MET A 1 -25.32 31.05 61.36
C MET A 1 -25.06 29.56 61.56
N ASN A 2 -25.98 28.70 61.14
CA ASN A 2 -25.98 27.28 61.53
C ASN A 2 -24.89 26.51 60.75
N LEU A 3 -23.90 25.96 61.46
CA LEU A 3 -22.74 25.22 60.91
C LEU A 3 -23.14 24.10 59.91
N LYS A 4 -24.33 23.52 60.10
CA LYS A 4 -24.92 22.51 59.20
C LYS A 4 -25.20 23.04 57.78
N TYR A 5 -25.71 24.26 57.63
CA TYR A 5 -26.00 24.82 56.29
C TYR A 5 -24.72 25.22 55.54
N ILE A 6 -23.67 25.61 56.27
CA ILE A 6 -22.34 25.88 55.69
C ILE A 6 -21.74 24.57 55.16
N SER A 7 -21.84 23.46 55.92
CA SER A 7 -21.32 22.16 55.47
C SER A 7 -22.06 21.58 54.26
N ILE A 8 -23.39 21.75 54.19
CA ILE A 8 -24.19 21.28 53.05
C ILE A 8 -23.89 22.12 51.80
N GLY A 9 -23.77 23.45 51.95
CA GLY A 9 -23.38 24.34 50.86
C GLY A 9 -21.98 24.06 50.32
N ALA A 10 -21.02 23.69 51.17
CA ALA A 10 -19.68 23.33 50.73
C ALA A 10 -19.66 22.00 49.92
N LEU A 11 -20.45 21.00 50.35
CA LEU A 11 -20.51 19.70 49.66
C LEU A 11 -21.14 19.80 48.26
N THR A 12 -22.17 20.63 48.08
CA THR A 12 -22.80 20.82 46.76
C THR A 12 -21.85 21.53 45.78
N ILE A 13 -21.06 22.50 46.27
CA ILE A 13 -20.04 23.18 45.46
C ILE A 13 -18.95 22.20 45.04
N ILE A 14 -18.47 21.36 45.95
CA ILE A 14 -17.44 20.35 45.64
C ILE A 14 -17.97 19.34 44.61
N ALA A 15 -19.20 18.85 44.77
CA ALA A 15 -19.80 17.93 43.81
C ALA A 15 -19.97 18.55 42.41
N ALA A 16 -20.39 19.82 42.34
CA ALA A 16 -20.48 20.55 41.08
C ALA A 16 -19.10 20.71 40.43
N LEU A 17 -18.07 21.09 41.19
CA LEU A 17 -16.69 21.21 40.68
C LEU A 17 -16.16 19.87 40.14
N PHE A 18 -16.38 18.76 40.84
CA PHE A 18 -15.99 17.43 40.37
C PHE A 18 -16.71 17.03 39.08
N TYR A 19 -18.01 17.35 38.96
CA TYR A 19 -18.79 17.09 37.76
C TYR A 19 -18.22 17.87 36.55
N PHE A 20 -17.94 19.16 36.73
CA PHE A 20 -17.35 20.00 35.67
C PHE A 20 -15.93 19.54 35.27
N ILE A 21 -15.09 19.12 36.23
CA ILE A 21 -13.74 18.59 35.94
C ILE A 21 -13.82 17.29 35.14
N ASN A 22 -14.76 16.40 35.48
CA ASN A 22 -14.92 15.12 34.78
C ASN A 22 -15.41 15.30 33.34
N GLU A 23 -16.37 16.20 33.11
CA GLU A 23 -16.90 16.49 31.76
C GLU A 23 -15.85 17.19 30.89
N SER A 24 -15.10 18.15 31.44
CA SER A 24 -13.99 18.83 30.74
C SER A 24 -12.91 17.84 30.28
N ASN A 25 -12.52 16.89 31.15
CA ASN A 25 -11.54 15.87 30.81
C ASN A 25 -12.02 14.90 29.71
N LYS A 26 -13.34 14.75 29.53
CA LYS A 26 -13.91 13.90 28.48
C LYS A 26 -13.82 14.57 27.12
N GLU A 27 -14.19 15.85 27.04
CA GLU A 27 -14.06 16.65 25.81
C GLU A 27 -12.60 16.77 25.38
N ASP A 28 -11.67 16.96 26.32
CA ASP A 28 -10.24 17.00 26.02
C ASP A 28 -9.71 15.67 25.46
N ARG A 29 -10.14 14.53 26.01
CA ARG A 29 -9.77 13.21 25.46
C ARG A 29 -10.33 13.00 24.06
N GLU A 30 -11.56 13.42 23.80
CA GLU A 30 -12.17 13.32 22.47
C GLU A 30 -11.46 14.23 21.46
N ARG A 31 -11.13 15.46 21.86
CA ARG A 31 -10.34 16.40 21.04
C ARG A 31 -8.95 15.87 20.74
N ILE A 32 -8.25 15.28 21.71
CA ILE A 32 -6.92 14.67 21.50
C ILE A 32 -7.02 13.48 20.54
N LYS A 33 -8.02 12.59 20.71
CA LYS A 33 -8.25 11.47 19.79
C LYS A 33 -8.57 11.95 18.37
N GLN A 34 -9.41 12.97 18.24
CA GLN A 34 -9.71 13.57 16.94
C GLN A 34 -8.48 14.23 16.32
N ALA A 35 -7.65 14.90 17.12
CA ALA A 35 -6.40 15.49 16.67
C ALA A 35 -5.40 14.41 16.23
N GLU A 36 -5.31 13.28 16.93
CA GLU A 36 -4.47 12.13 16.57
C GLU A 36 -4.94 11.47 15.28
N ILE A 37 -6.25 11.23 15.12
CA ILE A 37 -6.85 10.70 13.89
C ILE A 37 -6.62 11.68 12.73
N ALA A 38 -6.86 12.97 12.93
CA ALA A 38 -6.63 13.98 11.90
C ALA A 38 -5.14 14.11 11.54
N TYR A 39 -4.25 13.95 12.52
CA TYR A 39 -2.80 13.92 12.29
C TYR A 39 -2.38 12.68 11.50
N GLN A 40 -2.88 11.50 11.86
CA GLN A 40 -2.65 10.27 11.10
C GLN A 40 -3.20 10.37 9.67
N GLN A 41 -4.42 10.88 9.49
CA GLN A 41 -5.01 11.11 8.18
C GLN A 41 -4.20 12.11 7.35
N LYS A 42 -3.70 13.19 7.96
CA LYS A 42 -2.81 14.13 7.29
C LYS A 42 -1.49 13.47 6.90
N LEU A 43 -0.89 12.68 7.78
CA LEU A 43 0.35 11.97 7.52
C LEU A 43 0.18 10.93 6.39
N GLU A 44 -0.92 10.18 6.38
CA GLU A 44 -1.27 9.27 5.30
C GLU A 44 -1.48 10.02 3.98
N ALA A 45 -2.22 11.14 4.00
CA ALA A 45 -2.47 11.95 2.82
C ALA A 45 -1.19 12.59 2.27
N GLU A 46 -0.31 13.10 3.13
CA GLU A 46 0.96 13.71 2.76
C GLU A 46 1.94 12.66 2.22
N LYS A 47 2.00 11.47 2.82
CA LYS A 47 2.77 10.34 2.28
C LYS A 47 2.20 9.81 0.97
N ALA A 48 0.88 9.72 0.83
CA ALA A 48 0.24 9.32 -0.41
C ALA A 48 0.47 10.34 -1.53
N ALA A 49 0.47 11.64 -1.20
CA ALA A 49 0.77 12.72 -2.14
C ALA A 49 2.26 12.77 -2.51
N GLU A 50 3.16 12.56 -1.55
CA GLU A 50 4.60 12.46 -1.82
C GLU A 50 4.92 11.21 -2.64
N LEU A 51 4.26 10.08 -2.34
CA LEU A 51 4.35 8.90 -3.18
C LEU A 51 3.78 9.22 -4.56
N ASP A 52 2.55 9.71 -4.71
CA ASP A 52 1.98 10.08 -6.03
C ASP A 52 2.88 11.02 -6.85
N LYS A 53 3.55 11.97 -6.19
CA LYS A 53 4.56 12.86 -6.77
C LYS A 53 5.84 12.13 -7.18
N GLN A 54 6.33 11.20 -6.38
CA GLN A 54 7.45 10.30 -6.73
C GLN A 54 7.05 9.22 -7.76
N LEU A 55 5.75 8.91 -7.87
CA LEU A 55 5.14 7.86 -8.70
C LEU A 55 4.62 8.38 -10.05
N GLY A 56 4.69 9.69 -10.33
CA GLY A 56 4.40 10.26 -11.65
C GLY A 56 2.93 10.30 -12.06
N GLY A 57 2.01 10.30 -11.09
CA GLY A 57 0.57 10.45 -11.31
C GLY A 57 -0.15 9.17 -11.80
N THR A 58 -1.17 8.78 -11.04
CA THR A 58 -2.31 7.91 -11.40
C THR A 58 -2.10 6.43 -11.76
N ALA A 59 -0.88 5.95 -12.05
CA ALA A 59 -0.73 4.55 -12.46
C ALA A 59 -1.00 3.55 -11.31
N ILE A 60 -0.52 3.82 -10.10
CA ILE A 60 -0.66 2.89 -8.95
C ILE A 60 -2.02 3.09 -8.27
N LYS A 61 -2.70 1.99 -7.92
CA LYS A 61 -3.97 2.05 -7.17
C LYS A 61 -3.77 2.62 -5.76
N LYS A 62 -4.70 3.46 -5.30
CA LYS A 62 -4.67 4.09 -3.96
C LYS A 62 -4.59 3.06 -2.84
N GLU A 63 -5.25 1.92 -3.02
CA GLU A 63 -5.23 0.81 -2.07
C GLU A 63 -3.83 0.21 -1.95
N THR A 64 -3.11 0.06 -3.08
CA THR A 64 -1.72 -0.41 -3.10
C THR A 64 -0.81 0.59 -2.39
N ILE A 65 -1.01 1.89 -2.61
CA ILE A 65 -0.25 2.95 -1.91
C ILE A 65 -0.42 2.82 -0.39
N LYS A 66 -1.67 2.66 0.08
CA LYS A 66 -1.94 2.48 1.50
C LYS A 66 -1.22 1.26 2.07
N GLN A 67 -1.32 0.11 1.38
CA GLN A 67 -0.65 -1.13 1.82
C GLN A 67 0.88 -1.01 1.84
N VAL A 68 1.46 -0.29 0.87
CA VAL A 68 2.91 -0.02 0.83
C VAL A 68 3.32 0.88 2.01
N VAL A 69 2.55 1.92 2.32
CA VAL A 69 2.81 2.79 3.47
C VAL A 69 2.73 2.00 4.77
N ASP A 70 1.70 1.17 4.94
CA ASP A 70 1.52 0.32 6.11
C ASP A 70 2.68 -0.68 6.26
N ALA A 71 3.11 -1.31 5.17
CA ALA A 71 4.25 -2.23 5.16
C ALA A 71 5.57 -1.56 5.56
N LYS A 72 5.79 -0.30 5.14
CA LYS A 72 6.98 0.50 5.52
C LYS A 72 6.95 1.00 6.96
N LEU A 73 5.76 1.21 7.52
CA LEU A 73 5.56 1.69 8.90
C LEU A 73 5.62 0.56 9.94
N THR A 74 5.39 -0.68 9.51
CA THR A 74 5.53 -1.85 10.38
C THR A 74 7.00 -1.99 10.78
N GLU A 75 7.29 -1.98 12.09
CA GLU A 75 8.64 -2.11 12.64
C GLU A 75 9.42 -3.21 11.93
N ASN A 76 10.59 -2.84 11.40
CA ASN A 76 11.42 -3.55 10.44
C ASN A 76 11.64 -5.03 10.84
N PRO A 77 10.77 -5.96 10.42
CA PRO A 77 10.91 -7.34 10.84
C PRO A 77 12.07 -7.93 10.03
N GLU A 78 12.85 -8.81 10.66
CA GLU A 78 14.01 -9.40 10.01
C GLU A 78 13.59 -10.17 8.74
N ILE A 79 13.98 -9.66 7.57
CA ILE A 79 13.76 -10.35 6.29
C ILE A 79 14.77 -11.49 6.21
N THR A 80 14.28 -12.72 6.19
CA THR A 80 15.15 -13.89 6.07
C THR A 80 15.78 -13.96 4.67
N PRO A 81 17.02 -14.47 4.53
CA PRO A 81 17.63 -14.71 3.21
C PRO A 81 16.75 -15.58 2.30
N GLN A 82 16.01 -16.53 2.87
CA GLN A 82 15.11 -17.40 2.12
C GLN A 82 13.93 -16.63 1.51
N GLN A 83 13.33 -15.69 2.25
CA GLN A 83 12.27 -14.83 1.74
C GLN A 83 12.78 -13.92 0.61
N ALA A 84 13.98 -13.38 0.77
CA ALA A 84 14.61 -12.56 -0.26
C ALA A 84 14.86 -13.35 -1.54
N LEU A 85 15.42 -14.54 -1.41
CA LEU A 85 15.68 -15.45 -2.53
C LEU A 85 14.37 -15.87 -3.23
N GLU A 86 13.33 -16.21 -2.47
CA GLU A 86 12.03 -16.58 -3.02
C GLU A 86 11.40 -15.43 -3.82
N LEU A 87 11.39 -14.22 -3.25
CA LEU A 87 10.86 -13.04 -3.94
C LEU A 87 11.63 -12.74 -5.23
N ASN A 88 12.96 -12.75 -5.17
CA ASN A 88 13.81 -12.52 -6.34
C ASN A 88 13.58 -13.56 -7.43
N LYS A 89 13.45 -14.83 -7.04
CA LYS A 89 13.16 -15.91 -8.00
C LYS A 89 11.83 -15.68 -8.72
N ILE A 90 10.76 -15.35 -8.00
CA ILE A 90 9.44 -15.12 -8.63
C ILE A 90 9.47 -13.90 -9.56
N ILE A 91 10.19 -12.84 -9.17
CA ILE A 91 10.37 -11.65 -10.03
C ILE A 91 11.12 -12.02 -11.33
N LEU A 92 12.16 -12.84 -11.26
CA LEU A 92 12.89 -13.31 -12.44
C LEU A 92 12.00 -14.17 -13.34
N GLU A 93 11.25 -15.12 -12.77
CA GLU A 93 10.29 -15.93 -13.52
C GLU A 93 9.26 -15.06 -14.24
N TRP A 94 8.81 -13.97 -13.61
CA TRP A 94 7.93 -13.00 -14.24
C TRP A 94 8.59 -12.28 -15.43
N VAL A 95 9.82 -11.77 -15.25
CA VAL A 95 10.56 -11.06 -16.32
C VAL A 95 10.75 -11.96 -17.54
N ASP A 96 11.10 -13.23 -17.33
CA ASP A 96 11.25 -14.21 -18.40
C ASP A 96 9.92 -14.44 -19.13
N ALA A 97 8.83 -14.67 -18.38
CA ALA A 97 7.50 -14.87 -18.96
C ALA A 97 7.00 -13.63 -19.72
N ALA A 98 7.24 -12.43 -19.19
CA ALA A 98 6.87 -11.16 -19.83
C ALA A 98 7.68 -10.92 -21.12
N THR A 99 8.97 -11.26 -21.13
CA THR A 99 9.82 -11.23 -22.33
C THR A 99 9.27 -12.14 -23.44
N VAL A 100 8.91 -13.38 -23.07
CA VAL A 100 8.33 -14.34 -24.01
C VAL A 100 7.00 -13.81 -24.55
N ALA A 101 6.12 -13.29 -23.69
CA ALA A 101 4.85 -12.70 -24.11
C ALA A 101 5.07 -11.51 -25.05
N GLY A 102 6.01 -10.61 -24.74
CA GLY A 102 6.36 -9.46 -25.58
C GLY A 102 6.91 -9.84 -26.97
N SER A 103 7.44 -11.05 -27.12
CA SER A 103 7.95 -11.59 -28.38
C SER A 103 6.94 -12.50 -29.11
N THR A 104 5.75 -12.72 -28.54
CA THR A 104 4.76 -13.65 -29.08
C THR A 104 3.69 -12.91 -29.89
N SER A 105 3.32 -13.46 -31.04
CA SER A 105 2.25 -12.89 -31.87
C SER A 105 0.88 -12.98 -31.17
N ARG A 106 -0.03 -12.06 -31.51
CA ARG A 106 -1.36 -11.97 -30.89
C ARG A 106 -2.10 -13.31 -30.82
N ILE A 107 -2.03 -14.11 -31.89
CA ILE A 107 -2.77 -15.38 -32.00
C ILE A 107 -2.25 -16.47 -31.04
N ALA A 108 -1.02 -16.35 -30.57
CA ALA A 108 -0.36 -17.33 -29.71
C ALA A 108 -0.17 -16.86 -28.26
N LEU A 109 -0.63 -15.65 -27.92
CA LEU A 109 -0.42 -15.03 -26.61
C LEU A 109 -1.15 -15.71 -25.45
N SER A 110 -2.16 -16.54 -25.71
CA SER A 110 -2.97 -17.16 -24.66
C SER A 110 -2.14 -17.95 -23.66
N GLN A 111 -1.14 -18.71 -24.12
CA GLN A 111 -0.28 -19.53 -23.25
C GLN A 111 0.71 -18.68 -22.44
N PRO A 112 1.50 -17.75 -23.03
CA PRO A 112 2.33 -16.84 -22.26
C PRO A 112 1.56 -16.03 -21.21
N VAL A 113 0.39 -15.47 -21.58
CA VAL A 113 -0.43 -14.68 -20.66
C VAL A 113 -0.97 -15.53 -19.51
N ALA A 114 -1.37 -16.78 -19.76
CA ALA A 114 -1.78 -17.70 -18.70
C ALA A 114 -0.62 -17.97 -17.72
N LYS A 115 0.61 -18.13 -18.22
CA LYS A 115 1.80 -18.30 -17.37
C LYS A 115 2.07 -17.07 -16.52
N MET A 116 1.98 -15.88 -17.11
CA MET A 116 2.12 -14.62 -16.37
C MET A 116 1.07 -14.52 -15.26
N GLN A 117 -0.19 -14.82 -15.55
CA GLN A 117 -1.26 -14.84 -14.55
C GLN A 117 -0.98 -15.81 -13.40
N GLU A 118 -0.42 -16.98 -13.68
CA GLU A 118 0.00 -17.95 -12.66
C GLU A 118 1.09 -17.38 -11.75
N ILE A 119 2.16 -16.83 -12.32
CA ILE A 119 3.27 -16.24 -11.56
C ILE A 119 2.77 -15.08 -10.69
N LYS A 120 1.94 -14.20 -11.25
CA LYS A 120 1.31 -13.10 -10.51
C LYS A 120 0.49 -13.60 -9.33
N ARG A 121 -0.34 -14.64 -9.52
CA ARG A 121 -1.14 -15.25 -8.44
C ARG A 121 -0.26 -15.86 -7.37
N ASN A 122 0.82 -16.55 -7.76
CA ASN A 122 1.82 -17.09 -6.83
C ASN A 122 2.39 -15.95 -5.97
N LEU A 123 2.89 -14.88 -6.58
CA LEU A 123 3.42 -13.72 -5.85
C LEU A 123 2.36 -13.05 -4.94
N SER A 124 1.13 -12.94 -5.42
CA SER A 124 0.02 -12.31 -4.67
C SER A 124 -0.37 -13.11 -3.43
N ALA A 125 -0.24 -14.44 -3.46
CA ALA A 125 -0.57 -15.32 -2.35
C ALA A 125 0.52 -15.35 -1.27
N LYS A 126 1.72 -14.84 -1.56
CA LYS A 126 2.80 -14.69 -0.58
C LYS A 126 2.60 -13.45 0.27
N LYS A 127 3.17 -13.49 1.47
CA LYS A 127 3.28 -12.34 2.37
C LYS A 127 4.71 -12.27 2.88
N TYR A 128 5.31 -11.10 2.77
CA TYR A 128 6.65 -10.83 3.29
C TYR A 128 6.56 -9.82 4.45
N GLN A 129 7.72 -9.31 4.83
CA GLN A 129 7.89 -8.38 5.93
C GLN A 129 8.73 -7.18 5.47
N GLY A 130 8.51 -6.03 6.10
CA GLY A 130 9.26 -4.80 5.82
C GLY A 130 9.30 -4.43 4.34
N CYS A 131 10.46 -4.04 3.84
CA CYS A 131 10.64 -3.60 2.46
C CYS A 131 10.42 -4.69 1.39
N ALA A 132 10.45 -5.98 1.77
CA ALA A 132 10.10 -7.06 0.84
C ALA A 132 8.59 -7.10 0.57
N GLU A 133 7.76 -6.68 1.54
CA GLU A 133 6.31 -6.63 1.36
C GLU A 133 5.90 -5.44 0.48
N SER A 134 6.49 -4.26 0.69
CA SER A 134 6.27 -3.11 -0.20
C SER A 134 6.69 -3.43 -1.63
N THR A 135 7.84 -4.08 -1.80
CA THR A 135 8.31 -4.56 -3.12
C THR A 135 7.29 -5.52 -3.74
N ARG A 136 6.84 -6.55 -3.01
CA ARG A 136 5.83 -7.51 -3.49
C ARG A 136 4.57 -6.80 -3.96
N LEU A 137 4.04 -5.88 -3.19
CA LEU A 137 2.81 -5.14 -3.49
C LEU A 137 2.94 -4.34 -4.80
N LEU A 138 4.04 -3.60 -4.96
CA LEU A 138 4.29 -2.81 -6.18
C LEU A 138 4.44 -3.71 -7.41
N TYR A 139 5.16 -4.83 -7.29
CA TYR A 139 5.26 -5.81 -8.38
C TYR A 139 3.90 -6.40 -8.72
N VAL A 140 3.07 -6.81 -7.75
CA VAL A 140 1.74 -7.38 -8.03
C VAL A 140 0.84 -6.39 -8.77
N ASP A 141 0.92 -5.10 -8.45
CA ASP A 141 0.17 -4.05 -9.15
C ASP A 141 0.68 -3.90 -10.60
N ALA A 142 2.01 -3.78 -10.78
CA ALA A 142 2.66 -3.74 -12.10
C ALA A 142 2.29 -4.96 -12.97
N MET A 143 2.41 -6.16 -12.41
CA MET A 143 2.06 -7.42 -13.06
C MET A 143 0.58 -7.45 -13.47
N THR A 144 -0.30 -6.90 -12.63
CA THR A 144 -1.74 -6.86 -12.94
C THR A 144 -2.02 -5.97 -14.14
N THR A 145 -1.43 -4.77 -14.19
CA THR A 145 -1.56 -3.85 -15.31
C THR A 145 -0.99 -4.45 -16.60
N ASN A 146 0.15 -5.13 -16.52
CA ASN A 146 0.76 -5.77 -17.69
C ASN A 146 -0.07 -6.94 -18.24
N VAL A 147 -0.62 -7.79 -17.36
CA VAL A 147 -1.59 -8.83 -17.79
C VAL A 147 -2.79 -8.16 -18.49
N ASN A 148 -3.35 -7.10 -17.91
CA ASN A 148 -4.49 -6.40 -18.50
C ASN A 148 -4.14 -5.82 -19.87
N ALA A 149 -2.95 -5.25 -20.02
CA ALA A 149 -2.46 -4.74 -21.30
C ALA A 149 -2.41 -5.84 -22.39
N TYR A 150 -1.90 -7.03 -22.06
CA TYR A 150 -1.94 -8.16 -22.99
C TYR A 150 -3.36 -8.64 -23.27
N LEU A 151 -4.24 -8.68 -22.27
CA LEU A 151 -5.64 -9.06 -22.46
C LEU A 151 -6.37 -8.09 -23.39
N GLU A 152 -6.18 -6.77 -23.23
CA GLU A 152 -6.71 -5.75 -24.16
C GLU A 152 -6.13 -5.96 -25.56
N PHE A 153 -4.81 -6.14 -25.68
CA PHE A 153 -4.16 -6.37 -26.97
C PHE A 153 -4.69 -7.61 -27.69
N MET A 154 -5.06 -8.66 -26.95
CA MET A 154 -5.62 -9.89 -27.50
C MET A 154 -7.05 -9.72 -28.06
N LYS A 155 -7.80 -8.71 -27.64
CA LYS A 155 -9.17 -8.44 -28.15
C LYS A 155 -9.18 -7.97 -29.61
N GLY A 156 -8.07 -7.43 -30.10
CA GLY A 156 -7.92 -7.02 -31.50
C GLY A 156 -7.58 -5.55 -31.66
N LYS A 157 -7.61 -5.08 -32.91
CA LYS A 157 -7.05 -3.79 -33.32
C LYS A 157 -7.69 -2.59 -32.61
N GLU A 158 -8.99 -2.66 -32.36
CA GLU A 158 -9.76 -1.58 -31.73
C GLU A 158 -9.29 -1.25 -30.30
N TYR A 159 -8.63 -2.20 -29.63
CA TYR A 159 -8.17 -2.10 -28.24
C TYR A 159 -6.65 -1.86 -28.13
N GLU A 160 -5.93 -1.66 -29.25
CA GLU A 160 -4.48 -1.49 -29.24
C GLU A 160 -4.04 -0.21 -28.50
N LEU A 161 -4.83 0.86 -28.57
CA LEU A 161 -4.54 2.11 -27.87
C LEU A 161 -4.67 1.95 -26.34
N ASP A 162 -5.70 1.23 -25.90
CA ASP A 162 -5.91 0.93 -24.48
C ASP A 162 -4.80 0.00 -23.96
N ALA A 163 -4.45 -1.03 -24.73
CA ALA A 163 -3.33 -1.90 -24.43
C ALA A 163 -2.00 -1.13 -24.31
N MET A 164 -1.74 -0.20 -25.24
CA MET A 164 -0.54 0.64 -25.20
C MET A 164 -0.53 1.57 -23.98
N THR A 165 -1.68 2.14 -23.63
CA THR A 165 -1.82 2.98 -22.42
C THR A 165 -1.50 2.17 -21.17
N LEU A 166 -2.06 0.98 -21.04
CA LEU A 166 -1.75 0.07 -19.93
C LEU A 166 -0.28 -0.39 -19.94
N MET A 167 0.35 -0.55 -21.10
CA MET A 167 1.80 -0.83 -21.17
C MET A 167 2.65 0.35 -20.68
N LEU A 168 2.25 1.59 -20.95
CA LEU A 168 2.93 2.78 -20.42
C LEU A 168 2.80 2.85 -18.90
N ASP A 169 1.60 2.58 -18.37
CA ASP A 169 1.37 2.55 -16.93
C ASP A 169 2.16 1.43 -16.27
N TYR A 170 2.19 0.23 -16.86
CA TYR A 170 3.02 -0.87 -16.40
C TYR A 170 4.50 -0.46 -16.29
N LYS A 171 5.06 0.20 -17.31
CA LYS A 171 6.47 0.62 -17.28
C LYS A 171 6.76 1.53 -16.09
N LYS A 172 5.90 2.52 -15.85
CA LYS A 172 6.03 3.42 -14.68
C LYS A 172 5.96 2.63 -13.37
N GLN A 173 4.96 1.75 -13.24
CA GLN A 173 4.78 0.92 -12.04
C GLN A 173 5.96 -0.04 -11.81
N LEU A 174 6.54 -0.60 -12.87
CA LEU A 174 7.69 -1.49 -12.79
C LEU A 174 8.93 -0.74 -12.33
N GLU A 175 9.24 0.42 -12.91
CA GLU A 175 10.37 1.25 -12.48
C GLU A 175 10.30 1.57 -10.98
N LEU A 176 9.09 1.75 -10.45
CA LEU A 176 8.85 1.98 -9.04
C LEU A 176 9.08 0.75 -8.18
N ALA A 177 8.57 -0.39 -8.63
CA ALA A 177 8.81 -1.67 -7.96
C ALA A 177 10.32 -2.00 -7.94
N GLU A 178 11.05 -1.67 -9.01
CA GLU A 178 12.50 -1.81 -9.11
C GLU A 178 13.26 -0.83 -8.19
N ARG A 179 12.82 0.43 -8.10
CA ARG A 179 13.37 1.41 -7.14
C ARG A 179 13.18 0.93 -5.70
N GLU A 180 11.99 0.44 -5.36
CA GLU A 180 11.69 -0.08 -4.03
C GLU A 180 12.54 -1.31 -3.72
N LYS A 181 12.61 -2.28 -4.64
CA LYS A 181 13.47 -3.46 -4.54
C LYS A 181 14.92 -3.05 -4.31
N SER A 182 15.42 -2.08 -5.08
CA SER A 182 16.79 -1.57 -4.98
C SER A 182 17.05 -0.85 -3.66
N SER A 183 16.03 -0.32 -2.99
CA SER A 183 16.19 0.26 -1.63
C SER A 183 16.20 -0.81 -0.53
N CYS A 184 15.75 -2.02 -0.82
CA CYS A 184 15.63 -3.13 0.13
C CYS A 184 16.91 -3.97 0.15
N LYS A 185 17.84 -3.66 1.07
CA LYS A 185 19.17 -4.32 1.18
C LYS A 185 19.12 -5.86 1.09
N PRO A 186 18.19 -6.58 1.78
CA PRO A 186 18.14 -8.03 1.70
C PRO A 186 17.84 -8.58 0.29
N LEU A 187 17.20 -7.79 -0.58
CA LEU A 187 16.87 -8.18 -1.95
C LEU A 187 17.97 -7.88 -2.97
N GLN A 188 19.07 -7.24 -2.56
CA GLN A 188 20.21 -6.91 -3.43
C GLN A 188 21.22 -8.06 -3.57
N ALA A 189 21.02 -9.16 -2.85
CA ALA A 189 21.91 -10.32 -2.82
C ALA A 189 21.78 -11.21 -4.07
#